data_AF-A0A6V7QZ67-F1
#
_entry.id   AF-A0A6V7QZ67-F1
#
_cell.length_a   1.000
_cell.length_b   1.000
_cell.length_c   1.000
_cell.angle_alpha   90.00
_cell.angle_beta   90.00
_cell.angle_gamma   90.00
#
_symmetry.space_group_name_H-M   'P 1'
#
loop_
_entity.id
_entity.type
_entity.pdbx_description
1 polymer ?
#
loop_
_entity_poly.entity_id
_entity_poly.type
_entity_poly.pdbx_seq_one_letter_code
_entity_poly.pdbx_strand_id
1 'polypeptide(L)'
;MKIFLARRLTSEFTEITSTIEEKSVIIGERNRVATEELKRAIDNGYKRIAVLYGGGHMPDLGRRLREEFDMIPTQVEWITAWSIRNRELEINSLPFLKTLAKLSGWPLNRYQTLALLIFSSVLAVDLWFWELFVGTAVNWASWGASEISQFTDNIFIM
;
A
#
# COMPACT_ATOMS: atom_id res chain seq x y z
N MET A 1 18.55 -0.41 2.25
CA MET A 1 17.49 0.17 1.38
C MET A 1 17.00 1.55 1.84
N LYS A 2 16.41 1.70 3.04
CA LYS A 2 15.79 2.98 3.49
C LYS A 2 16.73 4.19 3.45
N ILE A 3 17.94 4.05 3.99
CA ILE A 3 18.96 5.13 4.00
C ILE A 3 19.40 5.50 2.58
N PHE A 4 19.52 4.51 1.70
CA PHE A 4 19.90 4.73 0.30
C PHE A 4 18.79 5.48 -0.47
N LEU A 5 17.53 5.08 -0.30
CA LEU A 5 16.38 5.77 -0.88
C LEU A 5 16.24 7.19 -0.34
N ALA A 6 16.40 7.38 0.97
CA ALA A 6 16.39 8.71 1.58
C ALA A 6 17.52 9.58 1.02
N ARG A 7 18.75 9.06 0.92
CA ARG A 7 19.87 9.78 0.32
C ARG A 7 19.62 10.11 -1.15
N ARG A 8 19.05 9.20 -1.95
CA ARG A 8 18.76 9.44 -3.38
C ARG A 8 17.67 10.49 -3.56
N LEU A 9 16.59 10.39 -2.79
CA LEU A 9 15.52 11.38 -2.78
C LEU A 9 16.05 12.74 -2.34
N THR A 10 16.83 12.81 -1.25
CA THR A 10 17.41 14.08 -0.83
C THR A 10 18.39 14.61 -1.88
N SER A 11 19.31 13.80 -2.43
CA SER A 11 20.33 14.29 -3.38
C SER A 11 19.75 14.77 -4.70
N GLU A 12 18.88 13.98 -5.34
CA GLU A 12 18.30 14.35 -6.64
C GLU A 12 17.28 15.48 -6.50
N PHE A 13 16.49 15.47 -5.42
CA PHE A 13 15.57 16.56 -5.16
C PHE A 13 16.32 17.85 -4.81
N THR A 14 17.42 17.77 -4.03
CA THR A 14 18.29 18.90 -3.69
C THR A 14 18.86 19.58 -4.93
N GLU A 15 19.35 18.82 -5.91
CA GLU A 15 19.96 19.38 -7.12
C GLU A 15 18.93 20.10 -8.00
N ILE A 16 17.72 19.56 -8.08
CA ILE A 16 16.62 20.14 -8.86
C ILE A 16 16.03 21.37 -8.15
N THR A 17 15.91 21.35 -6.81
CA THR A 17 15.31 22.45 -6.06
C THR A 17 16.29 23.58 -5.78
N SER A 18 17.59 23.34 -5.61
CA SER A 18 18.54 24.38 -5.20
C SER A 18 18.59 25.56 -6.19
N THR A 19 18.51 25.29 -7.49
CA THR A 19 18.51 26.31 -8.56
C THR A 19 17.20 27.10 -8.64
N ILE A 20 16.10 26.53 -8.16
CA ILE A 20 14.77 27.14 -8.12
C ILE A 20 14.56 27.91 -6.81
N GLU A 21 15.10 27.40 -5.70
CA GLU A 21 15.01 28.00 -4.37
C GLU A 21 15.84 29.28 -4.24
N GLU A 22 17.03 29.34 -4.85
CA GLU A 22 17.89 30.54 -4.84
C GLU A 22 17.22 31.74 -5.52
N LYS A 23 16.42 31.50 -6.57
CA LYS A 23 15.68 32.55 -7.29
C LYS A 23 14.35 32.93 -6.63
N SER A 24 13.93 32.20 -5.58
CA SER A 24 12.69 32.49 -4.86
C SER A 24 12.94 33.47 -3.72
N VAL A 25 12.37 34.68 -3.86
CA VAL A 25 12.44 35.78 -2.88
C VAL A 25 12.00 35.37 -1.46
N ILE A 26 11.21 34.29 -1.32
CA ILE A 26 10.67 33.84 -0.03
C ILE A 26 11.61 32.84 0.69
N ILE A 27 12.39 32.05 -0.04
CA ILE A 27 13.22 30.98 0.57
C ILE A 27 14.63 31.50 0.87
N GLY A 28 15.24 32.24 -0.05
CA GLY A 28 16.57 32.83 0.17
C GLY A 28 16.62 33.79 1.36
N GLU A 29 15.56 34.57 1.57
CA GLU A 29 15.48 35.53 2.67
C GLU A 29 15.32 34.86 4.04
N ARG A 30 14.58 33.74 4.11
CA ARG A 30 14.44 32.96 5.36
C ARG A 30 15.77 32.32 5.78
N ASN A 31 16.53 31.81 4.82
CA ASN A 31 17.85 31.24 5.09
C ASN A 31 18.86 32.31 5.50
N ARG A 32 18.79 33.52 4.92
CA ARG A 32 19.61 34.67 5.35
C ARG A 32 19.41 34.98 6.83
N VAL A 33 18.16 35.12 7.28
CA VAL A 33 17.84 35.40 8.69
C VAL A 33 18.34 34.28 9.61
N ALA A 34 18.13 33.01 9.24
CA ALA A 34 18.63 31.88 10.04
C ALA A 34 20.17 31.89 10.18
N THR A 35 20.86 32.27 9.12
CA THR A 35 22.32 32.35 9.06
C THR A 35 22.85 33.53 9.89
N GLU A 36 22.14 34.66 9.89
CA GLU A 36 22.47 35.82 10.72
C GLU A 36 22.32 35.54 12.22
N GLU A 37 21.24 34.85 12.62
CA GLU A 37 21.07 34.44 14.01
C GLU A 37 22.11 33.41 14.44
N LEU A 38 22.51 32.50 13.55
CA LEU A 38 23.63 31.59 13.79
C LEU A 38 24.93 32.37 14.02
N LYS A 39 25.25 33.32 13.15
CA LYS A 39 26.44 34.19 13.29
C LYS A 39 26.42 34.93 14.63
N ARG A 40 25.29 35.55 14.97
CA ARG A 40 25.11 36.25 16.24
C ARG A 40 25.33 35.33 17.44
N ALA A 41 24.87 34.08 17.37
CA ALA A 41 25.11 33.12 18.44
C ALA A 41 26.60 32.74 18.57
N ILE A 42 27.31 32.57 17.44
CA ILE A 42 28.75 32.32 17.45
C ILE A 42 29.51 33.53 18.01
N ASP A 43 29.17 34.75 17.58
CA ASP A 43 29.79 35.99 18.03
C ASP A 43 29.58 36.23 19.53
N ASN A 44 28.46 35.76 20.09
CA ASN A 44 28.19 35.76 21.53
C ASN A 44 28.97 34.67 22.32
N GLY A 45 29.80 33.86 21.65
CA GLY A 45 30.66 32.85 22.28
C GLY A 45 30.00 31.50 22.54
N TYR A 46 28.80 31.24 21.99
CA TYR A 46 28.16 29.93 22.13
C TYR A 46 28.90 28.87 21.30
N LYS A 47 29.31 27.78 21.96
CA LYS A 47 30.08 26.69 21.35
C LYS A 47 29.23 25.50 20.89
N ARG A 48 27.99 25.40 21.37
CA ARG A 48 27.05 24.31 21.05
C ARG A 48 25.74 24.93 20.62
N ILE A 49 25.49 24.93 19.31
CA ILE A 49 24.33 25.55 18.70
C ILE A 49 23.54 24.46 17.97
N ALA A 50 22.25 24.36 18.25
CA ALA A 50 21.34 23.46 17.55
C ALA A 50 20.39 24.30 16.69
N VAL A 51 20.36 24.03 15.39
CA VAL A 51 19.45 24.70 14.45
C VAL A 51 18.36 23.71 14.05
N LEU A 52 17.12 23.96 14.47
CA LEU A 52 15.97 23.19 14.04
C LEU A 52 15.41 23.79 12.74
N TYR A 53 15.56 23.07 11.63
CA TYR A 53 15.22 23.60 10.31
C TYR A 53 14.45 22.59 9.44
N GLY A 54 13.57 23.11 8.57
CA GLY A 54 12.77 22.29 7.66
C GLY A 54 13.59 21.70 6.50
N GLY A 55 13.37 20.42 6.19
CA GLY A 55 14.19 19.67 5.22
C GLY A 55 14.16 20.19 3.78
N GLY A 56 13.13 20.94 3.38
CA GLY A 56 13.07 21.56 2.05
C GLY A 56 14.20 22.56 1.80
N HIS A 57 14.68 23.23 2.85
CA HIS A 57 15.61 24.36 2.74
C HIS A 57 17.05 24.01 3.15
N MET A 58 17.32 22.72 3.38
CA MET A 58 18.62 22.21 3.80
C MET A 58 19.76 22.43 2.78
N PRO A 59 19.54 22.39 1.45
CA PRO A 59 20.61 22.58 0.49
C PRO A 59 21.32 23.92 0.57
N ASP A 60 20.55 25.01 0.60
CA ASP A 60 21.08 26.37 0.66
C ASP A 60 21.71 26.66 2.03
N LEU A 61 21.05 26.25 3.13
CA LEU A 61 21.64 26.36 4.47
C LEU A 61 22.97 25.59 4.56
N GLY A 62 23.02 24.36 4.04
CA GLY A 62 24.22 23.53 4.03
C GLY A 62 25.35 24.11 3.16
N ARG A 63 25.03 24.89 2.12
CA ARG A 63 26.02 25.64 1.34
C ARG A 63 26.56 26.83 2.14
N ARG A 64 25.68 27.66 2.72
CA ARG A 64 26.07 28.83 3.55
C ARG A 64 26.92 28.43 4.75
N LEU A 65 26.60 27.34 5.43
CA LEU A 65 27.42 26.81 6.52
C LEU A 65 28.87 26.51 6.10
N ARG A 66 29.07 26.04 4.87
CA ARG A 66 30.41 25.77 4.31
C ARG A 66 31.11 27.03 3.83
N GLU A 67 30.40 27.87 3.07
CA GLU A 67 30.99 29.04 2.41
C GLU A 67 31.18 30.23 3.35
N GLU A 68 30.28 30.45 4.31
CA GLU A 68 30.28 31.64 5.19
C GLU A 68 30.89 31.36 6.58
N PHE A 69 30.94 30.10 7.04
CA PHE A 69 31.42 29.72 8.37
C PHE A 69 32.52 28.66 8.38
N ASP A 70 32.98 28.21 7.19
CA ASP A 70 33.97 27.15 7.04
C ASP A 70 33.62 25.85 7.81
N MET A 71 32.33 25.59 8.02
CA MET A 71 31.87 24.40 8.75
C MET A 71 31.86 23.18 7.85
N ILE A 72 32.36 22.05 8.38
CA ILE A 72 32.34 20.76 7.70
C ILE A 72 31.36 19.80 8.38
N PRO A 73 30.54 19.06 7.61
CA PRO A 73 29.65 18.06 8.17
C PRO A 73 30.47 16.88 8.73
N THR A 74 30.27 16.55 10.00
CA THR A 74 31.02 15.48 10.68
C THR A 74 30.22 14.18 10.80
N GLN A 75 28.94 14.27 11.17
CA GLN A 75 28.06 13.12 11.36
C GLN A 75 26.64 13.43 10.88
N VAL A 76 25.98 12.43 10.32
CA VAL A 76 24.56 12.49 9.96
C VAL A 76 23.83 11.34 10.65
N GLU A 77 22.86 11.67 11.48
CA GLU A 77 22.00 10.71 12.17
C GLU A 77 20.55 10.85 11.69
N TRP A 78 19.91 9.71 11.44
CA TRP A 78 18.50 9.66 11.04
C TRP A 78 17.67 9.15 12.21
N ILE A 79 16.82 10.02 12.75
CA ILE A 79 15.93 9.67 13.86
C ILE A 79 14.56 9.27 13.31
N THR A 80 13.97 8.22 13.86
CA THR A 80 12.62 7.80 13.47
C THR A 80 11.60 8.79 14.01
N ALA A 81 11.05 9.63 13.15
CA ALA A 81 10.01 10.59 13.53
C ALA A 81 8.68 9.90 13.88
N TRP A 82 8.29 8.88 13.11
CA TRP A 82 7.07 8.11 13.31
C TRP A 82 7.32 6.64 13.05
N SER A 83 6.85 5.77 13.95
CA SER A 83 6.90 4.32 13.77
C SER A 83 5.48 3.76 13.72
N ILE A 84 4.97 3.51 12.52
CA ILE A 84 3.69 2.81 12.34
C ILE A 84 3.97 1.32 12.52
N ARG A 85 3.59 0.80 13.69
CA ARG A 85 3.60 -0.65 13.93
C ARG A 85 2.30 -1.23 13.40
N ASN A 86 2.39 -2.22 12.53
CA ASN A 86 1.24 -3.03 12.22
C ASN A 86 0.87 -3.78 13.50
N ARG A 87 -0.27 -3.44 14.10
CA ARG A 87 -0.82 -4.28 15.16
C ARG A 87 -1.28 -5.54 14.44
N GLU A 88 -0.60 -6.66 14.66
CA GLU A 88 -1.21 -7.97 14.39
C GLU A 88 -2.47 -8.01 15.24
N LEU A 89 -3.59 -7.63 14.64
CA LEU A 89 -4.87 -7.73 15.28
C LEU A 89 -5.06 -9.23 15.49
N GLU A 90 -5.02 -9.65 16.76
CA GLU A 90 -5.52 -10.91 17.28
C GLU A 90 -7.04 -10.96 17.01
N ILE A 91 -7.44 -10.92 15.74
CA ILE A 91 -8.80 -11.20 15.32
C ILE A 91 -8.87 -12.71 15.37
N ASN A 92 -9.65 -13.23 16.33
CA ASN A 92 -9.92 -14.64 16.59
C ASN A 92 -10.08 -15.44 15.29
N SER A 93 -8.98 -15.89 14.72
CA SER A 93 -8.95 -16.77 13.56
C SER A 93 -9.36 -18.14 14.07
N LEU A 94 -10.26 -18.83 13.36
CA LEU A 94 -10.60 -20.21 13.66
C LEU A 94 -9.31 -21.04 13.75
N PRO A 95 -8.89 -21.49 14.95
CA PRO A 95 -7.54 -22.04 15.16
C PRO A 95 -7.31 -23.30 14.33
N PHE A 96 -8.38 -24.06 14.07
CA PHE A 96 -8.40 -25.21 13.18
C PHE A 96 -7.90 -24.90 11.75
N LEU A 97 -8.32 -23.79 11.14
CA LEU A 97 -7.91 -23.45 9.76
C LEU A 97 -6.42 -23.11 9.68
N LYS A 98 -5.89 -22.47 10.73
CA LYS A 98 -4.47 -22.14 10.83
C LYS A 98 -3.62 -23.41 11.01
N THR A 99 -4.10 -24.36 11.81
CA THR A 99 -3.46 -25.67 11.99
C THR A 99 -3.45 -26.48 10.69
N LEU A 100 -4.59 -26.54 9.98
CA LEU A 100 -4.65 -27.22 8.68
C LEU A 100 -3.72 -26.58 7.65
N ALA A 101 -3.73 -25.25 7.53
CA ALA A 101 -2.86 -24.55 6.59
C ALA A 101 -1.37 -24.80 6.87
N LYS A 102 -0.99 -24.88 8.15
CA LYS A 102 0.39 -25.17 8.56
C LYS A 102 0.79 -26.63 8.29
N LEU A 103 -0.13 -27.57 8.49
CA LEU A 103 0.10 -28.99 8.21
C LEU A 103 0.14 -29.30 6.70
N SER A 104 -0.69 -28.64 5.90
CA SER A 104 -0.76 -28.85 4.45
C SER A 104 0.31 -28.07 3.67
N GLY A 105 1.08 -27.20 4.33
CA GLY A 105 2.04 -26.32 3.65
C GLY A 105 1.35 -25.35 2.68
N TRP A 106 0.13 -24.93 3.00
CA TRP A 106 -0.72 -24.19 2.06
C TRP A 106 -0.05 -22.87 1.61
N PRO A 107 0.21 -22.69 0.31
CA PRO A 107 1.02 -21.56 -0.18
C PRO A 107 0.25 -20.25 -0.28
N LEU A 108 -1.09 -20.28 -0.16
CA LEU A 108 -1.95 -19.13 -0.39
C LEU A 108 -2.22 -18.36 0.90
N ASN A 109 -2.30 -17.04 0.78
CA ASN A 109 -2.64 -16.18 1.91
C ASN A 109 -4.14 -16.29 2.28
N ARG A 110 -4.49 -15.75 3.46
CA ARG A 110 -5.86 -15.85 4.00
C ARG A 110 -6.95 -15.35 3.04
N TYR A 111 -6.69 -14.30 2.27
CA TYR A 111 -7.67 -13.71 1.36
C TYR A 111 -7.86 -14.56 0.11
N GLN A 112 -6.78 -15.14 -0.40
CA GLN A 112 -6.82 -16.07 -1.51
C GLN A 112 -7.58 -17.35 -1.14
N THR A 113 -7.35 -17.89 0.07
CA THR A 113 -8.09 -19.07 0.56
C THR A 113 -9.58 -18.76 0.76
N LEU A 114 -9.93 -17.60 1.33
CA LEU A 114 -11.32 -17.20 1.48
C LEU A 114 -12.00 -16.99 0.12
N ALA A 115 -11.34 -16.35 -0.83
CA ALA A 115 -11.85 -16.17 -2.18
C ALA A 115 -12.13 -17.53 -2.84
N LEU A 116 -11.19 -18.48 -2.72
CA LEU A 116 -11.39 -19.85 -3.24
C LEU A 116 -12.57 -20.55 -2.59
N LEU A 117 -12.76 -20.41 -1.28
CA LEU A 117 -13.91 -20.99 -0.58
C LEU A 117 -15.24 -20.39 -1.07
N ILE A 118 -15.28 -19.06 -1.27
CA ILE A 118 -16.47 -18.38 -1.79
C ILE A 118 -16.75 -18.85 -3.23
N PHE A 119 -15.76 -18.81 -4.12
CA PHE A 119 -15.93 -19.26 -5.51
C PHE A 119 -16.34 -20.72 -5.58
N SER A 120 -15.72 -21.60 -4.81
CA SER A 120 -16.07 -23.02 -4.75
C SER A 120 -17.49 -23.24 -4.26
N SER A 121 -17.94 -22.47 -3.27
CA SER A 121 -19.31 -22.55 -2.75
C SER A 121 -20.33 -22.08 -3.81
N VAL A 122 -20.08 -20.96 -4.47
CA VAL A 122 -20.94 -20.43 -5.53
C VAL A 122 -21.05 -21.43 -6.69
N LEU A 123 -19.93 -21.99 -7.14
CA LEU A 123 -19.92 -23.00 -8.21
C LEU A 123 -20.67 -24.28 -7.81
N ALA A 124 -20.57 -24.71 -6.56
CA ALA A 124 -21.31 -25.89 -6.08
C ALA A 124 -22.82 -25.64 -6.10
N VAL A 125 -23.26 -24.45 -5.69
CA VAL A 125 -24.68 -24.06 -5.74
C VAL A 125 -25.16 -23.95 -7.19
N ASP A 126 -24.36 -23.35 -8.08
CA ASP A 126 -24.67 -23.23 -9.51
C ASP A 126 -24.84 -24.61 -10.16
N LEU A 127 -23.93 -25.54 -9.89
CA LEU A 127 -24.02 -26.90 -10.41
C LEU A 127 -25.29 -27.61 -9.92
N TRP A 128 -25.61 -27.49 -8.64
CA TRP A 128 -26.82 -28.08 -8.06
C TRP A 128 -28.10 -27.49 -8.68
N PHE A 129 -28.10 -26.17 -8.94
CA PHE A 129 -29.19 -25.50 -9.64
C PHE A 129 -29.38 -26.07 -11.06
N TRP A 130 -28.31 -26.23 -11.83
CA TRP A 130 -28.40 -26.80 -13.18
C TRP A 130 -28.87 -28.24 -13.19
N GLU A 131 -28.44 -29.05 -12.23
CA GLU A 131 -28.89 -30.44 -12.09
C GLU A 131 -30.42 -30.52 -11.87
N LEU A 132 -30.95 -29.69 -10.98
CA LEU A 132 -32.39 -29.60 -10.72
C LEU A 132 -33.17 -29.07 -11.92
N PHE A 133 -32.66 -28.02 -12.58
CA PHE A 133 -33.29 -27.40 -13.74
C PHE A 133 -33.36 -28.36 -14.94
N VAL A 134 -32.26 -29.04 -15.27
CA VAL A 134 -32.22 -30.00 -16.38
C VAL A 134 -33.10 -31.21 -16.07
N GLY A 135 -33.03 -31.73 -14.84
CA GLY A 135 -33.89 -32.86 -14.44
C GLY A 135 -35.38 -32.54 -14.54
N THR A 136 -35.80 -31.35 -14.10
CA THR A 136 -37.19 -30.91 -14.23
C THR A 136 -37.60 -30.67 -15.68
N ALA A 137 -36.74 -30.05 -16.51
CA ALA A 137 -37.01 -29.82 -17.93
C ALA A 137 -37.17 -31.13 -18.73
N VAL A 138 -36.32 -32.13 -18.48
CA VAL A 138 -36.42 -33.46 -19.11
C VAL A 138 -37.71 -34.16 -18.70
N ASN A 139 -38.09 -34.10 -17.41
CA ASN A 139 -39.34 -34.69 -16.95
C ASN A 139 -40.55 -34.04 -17.64
N TRP A 140 -40.57 -32.71 -17.77
CA TRP A 140 -41.65 -32.01 -18.49
C TRP A 140 -41.68 -32.35 -19.96
N ALA A 141 -40.52 -32.42 -20.63
CA ALA A 141 -40.43 -32.84 -22.02
C ALA A 141 -40.96 -34.27 -22.22
N SER A 142 -40.65 -35.20 -21.30
CA SER A 142 -41.14 -36.57 -21.35
C SER A 142 -42.66 -36.67 -21.16
N TRP A 143 -43.22 -35.86 -20.24
CA TRP A 143 -44.65 -35.78 -20.02
C TRP A 143 -45.38 -35.22 -21.25
N GLY A 144 -44.91 -34.09 -21.79
CA GLY A 144 -45.48 -33.51 -23.01
C GLY A 144 -45.36 -34.43 -24.23
N ALA A 145 -44.25 -35.15 -24.39
CA ALA A 145 -44.10 -36.14 -25.45
C ALA A 145 -45.09 -37.30 -25.30
N SER A 146 -45.33 -37.77 -24.06
CA SER A 146 -46.31 -38.83 -23.81
C SER A 146 -47.74 -38.39 -24.12
N GLU A 147 -48.09 -37.14 -23.78
CA GLU A 147 -49.42 -36.58 -24.04
C GLU A 147 -49.67 -36.38 -25.54
N ILE A 148 -48.67 -35.89 -26.28
CA ILE A 148 -48.72 -35.79 -27.74
C ILE A 148 -48.86 -37.18 -28.37
N SER A 149 -48.10 -38.18 -27.91
CA SER A 149 -48.17 -39.54 -28.46
C SER A 149 -49.55 -40.20 -28.27
N GLN A 150 -50.16 -40.04 -27.09
CA GLN A 150 -51.51 -40.53 -26.84
C GLN A 150 -52.56 -39.80 -27.68
N PHE A 151 -52.37 -38.50 -27.92
CA PHE A 151 -53.27 -37.72 -28.77
C PHE A 151 -53.16 -38.14 -30.25
N THR A 152 -51.95 -38.39 -30.76
CA THR A 152 -51.74 -38.90 -32.12
C THR A 152 -52.26 -40.31 -32.31
N ASP A 153 -52.07 -41.20 -31.33
CA ASP A 153 -52.58 -42.57 -31.38
C ASP A 153 -54.11 -42.61 -31.36
N ASN A 154 -54.75 -41.76 -30.55
CA ASN A 154 -56.22 -41.64 -30.52
C ASN A 154 -56.81 -41.04 -31.80
N ILE A 155 -56.10 -40.12 -32.47
CA ILE A 155 -56.54 -39.56 -33.78
C ILE A 155 -56.41 -40.59 -34.90
N PHE A 156 -55.42 -41.50 -34.84
CA PHE A 156 -55.18 -42.49 -35.89
C PHE A 156 -56.09 -43.73 -35.79
N ILE A 157 -56.72 -43.95 -34.62
CA ILE A 157 -57.64 -45.07 -34.36
C ILE A 157 -59.12 -44.72 -34.65
N MET A 158 -59.42 -43.47 -35.04
CA MET A 158 -60.76 -43.01 -35.43
C MET A 158 -60.89 -42.83 -36.94
#